data_AF-A0A2J0KXA6-F1
#
_entry.id   AF-A0A2J0KXA6-F1
#
_cell.length_a   1.000
_cell.length_b   1.000
_cell.length_c   1.000
_cell.angle_alpha   90.00
_cell.angle_beta   90.00
_cell.angle_gamma   90.00
#
_symmetry.space_group_name_H-M   'P 1'
#
loop_
_entity.id
_entity.type
_entity.pdbx_description
1 polymer ?
#
loop_
_entity_poly.entity_id
_entity_poly.type
_entity_poly.pdbx_seq_one_letter_code
_entity_poly.pdbx_strand_id
1 'polypeptide(L)' 'MKNEFYLPNYKDGSIVNLMSSIRKAFGGKSPYQPLKDFNNGEISNKNIVLLIVDGLGYEYLKK' A
#
# COMPACT_ATOMS: atom_id res chain seq x y z
N MET A 1 6.11 34.84 -1.27
CA MET A 1 4.97 33.91 -1.18
C MET A 1 5.51 32.56 -0.73
N LYS A 2 5.01 31.97 0.35
CA LYS A 2 5.35 30.58 0.69
C LYS A 2 4.64 29.70 -0.35
N ASN A 3 5.40 28.91 -1.12
CA ASN A 3 4.78 27.85 -1.91
C ASN A 3 4.26 26.80 -0.92
N GLU A 4 2.94 26.70 -0.80
CA GLU A 4 2.31 25.58 -0.13
C GLU A 4 2.33 24.38 -1.07
N PHE A 5 3.14 23.38 -0.73
CA PHE A 5 3.17 22.11 -1.44
C PHE A 5 2.09 21.20 -0.85
N TYR A 6 1.15 20.77 -1.68
CA TYR A 6 0.17 19.74 -1.32
C TYR A 6 0.81 18.37 -1.57
N LEU A 7 1.06 17.64 -0.49
CA LEU A 7 1.55 16.27 -0.56
C LEU A 7 0.38 15.28 -0.40
N PRO A 8 0.43 14.11 -1.04
CA PRO A 8 -0.56 13.07 -0.82
C PRO A 8 -0.61 12.63 0.65
N ASN A 9 -1.82 12.37 1.16
CA ASN A 9 -1.99 11.83 2.49
C ASN A 9 -1.73 10.31 2.49
N TYR A 10 -0.60 9.90 3.07
CA TYR A 10 -0.22 8.49 3.24
C TYR A 10 -0.40 7.97 4.68
N LYS A 11 -1.13 8.70 5.53
CA LYS A 11 -1.32 8.35 6.95
C LYS A 11 -2.54 7.44 7.19
N ASP A 12 -3.56 7.54 6.36
CA ASP A 12 -4.89 6.97 6.64
C ASP A 12 -5.27 5.78 5.72
N GLY A 13 -4.36 4.81 5.55
CA GLY A 13 -4.70 3.54 4.88
C GLY A 13 -4.62 3.56 3.35
N SER A 14 -3.55 4.13 2.82
CA SER A 14 -3.23 4.15 1.39
C SER A 14 -2.55 2.86 0.89
N ILE A 15 -2.37 2.77 -0.44
CA ILE A 15 -1.69 1.62 -1.08
C ILE A 15 -0.27 1.37 -0.53
N VAL A 16 0.47 2.43 -0.18
CA VAL A 16 1.82 2.27 0.40
C VAL A 16 1.77 1.69 1.82
N ASN A 17 0.67 1.90 2.56
CA ASN A 17 0.45 1.26 3.85
C ASN A 17 0.18 -0.24 3.68
N LEU A 18 -0.59 -0.64 2.66
CA LEU A 18 -0.80 -2.06 2.30
C LEU A 18 0.53 -2.74 1.91
N MET A 19 1.31 -2.11 1.03
CA MET A 19 2.64 -2.60 0.65
C MET A 19 3.55 -2.75 1.88
N SER A 20 3.50 -1.77 2.80
CA SER A 20 4.24 -1.84 4.06
C SER A 20 3.80 -3.01 4.94
N SER A 21 2.50 -3.24 5.09
CA SER A 21 1.95 -4.36 5.85
C SER A 21 2.39 -5.71 5.32
N ILE A 22 2.23 -5.94 4.02
CA ILE A 22 2.67 -7.19 3.38
C ILE A 22 4.17 -7.35 3.60
N ARG A 23 4.97 -6.33 3.29
CA ARG A 23 6.44 -6.39 3.46
C ARG A 23 6.84 -6.70 4.90
N LYS A 24 6.15 -6.13 5.89
CA LYS A 24 6.39 -6.38 7.32
C LYS A 24 6.04 -7.81 7.72
N ALA A 25 4.95 -8.39 7.18
CA ALA A 25 4.56 -9.77 7.46
C ALA A 25 5.62 -10.80 7.02
N PHE A 26 6.43 -10.47 6.01
CA PHE A 26 7.57 -11.29 5.55
C PHE A 26 8.93 -10.82 6.11
N GLY A 27 8.95 -10.03 7.18
CA GLY A 27 10.18 -9.60 7.87
C GLY A 27 10.95 -8.45 7.21
N GLY A 28 10.38 -7.80 6.19
CA GLY A 28 10.97 -6.65 5.52
C GLY A 28 10.73 -5.30 6.24
N LYS A 29 11.48 -4.27 5.83
CA LYS A 29 11.34 -2.89 6.33
C LYS A 29 10.68 -1.99 5.27
N SER A 30 9.91 -0.98 5.70
CA SER A 30 9.27 0.00 4.83
C SER A 30 9.31 1.39 5.48
N PRO A 31 9.45 2.48 4.70
CA PRO A 31 9.38 3.85 5.23
C PRO A 31 7.95 4.26 5.63
N TYR A 32 6.93 3.56 5.12
CA TYR A 32 5.52 3.84 5.43
C TYR A 32 5.02 2.99 6.59
N GLN A 33 4.09 3.53 7.39
CA GLN A 33 3.45 2.75 8.45
C GLN A 33 2.59 1.63 7.87
N PRO A 34 2.56 0.43 8.49
CA PRO A 34 1.59 -0.61 8.14
C PRO A 34 0.15 -0.15 8.39
N LEU A 35 -0.80 -0.78 7.71
CA LEU A 35 -2.23 -0.68 8.03
C LEU A 35 -2.50 -1.12 9.48
N LYS A 36 -3.34 -0.35 10.19
CA LYS A 36 -3.63 -0.54 11.62
C LYS A 36 -4.24 -1.91 11.93
N ASP A 37 -5.23 -2.32 11.14
CA ASP A 37 -6.04 -3.53 11.40
C ASP A 37 -5.63 -4.70 10.48
N PHE A 38 -4.36 -4.73 10.06
CA PHE A 38 -3.85 -5.77 9.16
C PHE A 38 -3.28 -6.97 9.92
N ASN A 39 -3.90 -8.14 9.75
CA ASN A 39 -3.48 -9.37 10.42
C ASN A 39 -2.27 -10.01 9.73
N ASN A 40 -1.06 -9.70 10.22
CA ASN A 40 0.18 -10.26 9.68
C ASN A 40 0.27 -11.79 9.84
N GLY A 41 -0.33 -12.37 10.89
CA GLY A 41 -0.20 -13.80 11.18
C GLY A 41 -0.93 -14.70 10.19
N GLU A 42 -2.03 -14.22 9.60
CA GLU A 42 -2.78 -14.99 8.60
C GLU A 42 -2.08 -15.07 7.24
N ILE A 43 -1.22 -14.09 6.94
CA ILE A 43 -0.64 -13.93 5.61
C ILE A 43 0.82 -14.37 5.53
N SER A 44 1.53 -14.45 6.66
CA SER A 44 2.96 -14.80 6.71
C SER A 44 3.28 -16.20 6.14
N ASN A 45 2.28 -17.10 6.12
CA ASN A 45 2.44 -18.47 5.65
C ASN A 45 1.93 -18.67 4.20
N LYS A 46 1.63 -17.59 3.48
CA LYS A 46 1.10 -17.64 2.11
C LYS A 46 2.10 -17.06 1.12
N ASN A 47 2.07 -17.55 -0.11
CA ASN A 47 2.73 -16.87 -1.23
C ASN A 47 1.82 -15.74 -1.71
N ILE A 48 2.33 -14.51 -1.73
CA ILE A 48 1.56 -13.32 -2.11
C ILE A 48 2.25 -12.63 -3.28
N VAL A 49 1.48 -12.35 -4.33
CA VAL A 49 1.87 -11.48 -5.44
C VAL A 49 0.90 -10.29 -5.44
N LEU A 50 1.43 -9.10 -5.13
CA LEU A 50 0.68 -7.85 -5.24
C LEU A 50 1.06 -7.16 -6.55
N LEU A 51 0.10 -7.02 -7.46
CA LEU A 51 0.25 -6.27 -8.70
C LEU A 51 -0.41 -4.90 -8.55
N ILE A 52 0.37 -3.83 -8.69
CA ILE A 52 -0.13 -2.45 -8.72
C ILE A 52 0.06 -1.94 -10.14
N VAL A 53 -1.02 -1.52 -10.78
CA VAL A 53 -0.97 -0.92 -12.11
C VAL A 53 -1.31 0.55 -11.99
N ASP A 54 -0.35 1.40 -12.32
CA ASP A 54 -0.56 2.84 -12.38
C ASP A 54 -1.16 3.23 -13.74
N GLY A 55 -2.11 4.16 -13.74
CA GLY A 55 -2.66 4.74 -14.97
C GLY A 55 -3.40 3.80 -15.93
N LEU A 56 -3.92 2.65 -15.46
CA LEU A 56 -4.60 1.68 -16.33
C LEU A 56 -5.93 2.19 -16.90
N GLY A 57 -6.60 3.10 -16.18
CA GLY A 57 -7.93 3.63 -16.52
C GLY A 57 -9.05 2.61 -16.31
N TYR A 58 -9.93 2.87 -15.35
CA TYR A 58 -10.99 1.93 -14.94
C TYR A 58 -11.92 1.51 -16.08
N GLU A 59 -12.23 2.43 -16.99
CA GLU A 59 -13.15 2.16 -18.10
C GLU A 59 -12.57 1.18 -19.12
N TYR A 60 -11.23 1.11 -19.29
CA TYR A 60 -10.60 0.12 -20.17
C TYR A 60 -10.65 -1.32 -19.61
N LEU A 61 -11.03 -1.48 -18.34
CA LEU A 61 -11.23 -2.78 -17.70
C LEU A 61 -12.68 -3.26 -17.78
N LYS A 62 -13.63 -2.39 -18.13
CA LYS A 62 -15.01 -2.78 -18.32
C LYS A 62 -15.21 -3.33 -19.73
N LYS A 63 -15.98 -4.40 -19.84
CA LYS A 63 -16.42 -4.97 -21.12
C LYS A 63 -17.58 -4.18 -21.70
#